data_AF-A0A656GAL6-F1
#
_entry.id   AF-A0A656GAL6-F1
#
_cell.length_a   1.000
_cell.length_b   1.000
_cell.length_c   1.000
_cell.angle_alpha   90.00
_cell.angle_beta   90.00
_cell.angle_gamma   90.00
#
_symmetry.space_group_name_H-M   'P 1'
#
loop_
_entity.id
_entity.type
_entity.pdbx_description
1 polymer ?
#
loop_
_entity_poly.entity_id
_entity_poly.type
_entity_poly.pdbx_seq_one_letter_code
_entity_poly.pdbx_strand_id
1 'polypeptide(L)'
;AYDPLDPASVAVQALAVQRRARRVAVPRHCEFFGDAQAQTAYIKTLEALQSDPLVTIEPIDFDVFAEAAALLYQGPWVAERRAAVGRFFTTHADNIHQVVRGILQSAASFDAVDTFNARYRLADLTRTAQQLLAGVDVLVVPTAPCMPTIDAVLANPVELNSQLGYYTNFVNLMNMCALPVPTERRADGLPAGITLIGPAGADQRLAEIAAAWQPLFGKADQSEAVAMAPLPRNSPVVQVAVVGAHLVGQPLNWQLLEGSARLLRTTTTSADYRLYALAGTSPPKPGLVRVPDQGERIEVEVWEMPLNLFGAFVAAIPAPLGIGSLQLADGQWVKGFICEPAGLEGALDITDFKGWRAYRAAHTSSIAH
;
A
#
# COMPACT_ATOMS: atom_id res chain seq x y z
N ALA A 1 15.75 2.54 1.84
CA ALA A 1 16.62 2.47 3.03
C ALA A 1 16.83 3.89 3.53
N TYR A 2 16.93 4.11 4.85
CA TYR A 2 17.30 5.42 5.40
C TYR A 2 18.74 5.75 5.03
N ASP A 3 18.99 6.99 4.60
CA ASP A 3 20.30 7.52 4.27
C ASP A 3 20.62 8.73 5.15
N PRO A 4 21.55 8.62 6.12
CA PRO A 4 21.89 9.72 7.00
C PRO A 4 22.59 10.89 6.30
N LEU A 5 23.04 10.73 5.04
CA LEU A 5 23.68 11.80 4.27
C LEU A 5 22.67 12.72 3.59
N ASP A 6 21.42 12.27 3.43
CA ASP A 6 20.33 13.07 2.89
C ASP A 6 19.47 13.64 4.03
N PRO A 7 19.45 14.97 4.25
CA PRO A 7 18.66 15.59 5.31
C PRO A 7 17.15 15.43 5.13
N ALA A 8 16.67 15.07 3.93
CA ALA A 8 15.27 14.75 3.66
C ALA A 8 14.95 13.25 3.86
N SER A 9 15.95 12.40 4.05
CA SER A 9 15.72 10.97 4.27
C SER A 9 15.00 10.74 5.60
N VAL A 10 13.92 9.97 5.55
CA VAL A 10 13.11 9.64 6.72
C VAL A 10 12.86 8.15 6.81
N ALA A 11 12.83 7.63 8.04
CA ALA A 11 12.38 6.27 8.31
C ALA A 11 10.85 6.21 8.21
N VAL A 12 10.33 5.99 7.00
CA VAL A 12 8.89 5.84 6.78
C VAL A 12 8.41 4.51 7.34
N GLN A 13 7.40 4.54 8.20
CA GLN A 13 6.71 3.34 8.64
C GLN A 13 5.80 2.83 7.52
N ALA A 14 6.15 1.68 6.94
CA ALA A 14 5.31 1.04 5.94
C ALA A 14 3.94 0.67 6.53
N LEU A 15 2.88 1.01 5.79
CA LEU A 15 1.52 0.61 6.08
C LEU A 15 1.22 -0.67 5.30
N ALA A 16 0.66 -1.65 6.01
CA ALA A 16 0.37 -2.94 5.41
C ALA A 16 -0.73 -2.87 4.34
N VAL A 17 -0.76 -3.87 3.47
CA VAL A 17 -1.93 -4.20 2.64
C VAL A 17 -3.13 -4.50 3.55
N GLN A 18 -4.35 -4.37 3.01
CA GLN A 18 -5.58 -4.66 3.74
C GLN A 18 -6.50 -5.51 2.87
N ARG A 19 -6.89 -6.69 3.36
CA ARG A 19 -7.73 -7.66 2.66
C ARG A 19 -9.19 -7.53 3.11
N ARG A 20 -9.77 -6.39 2.77
CA ARG A 20 -11.17 -6.02 3.09
C ARG A 20 -11.79 -5.21 1.95
N ALA A 21 -13.09 -4.94 2.05
CA ALA A 21 -13.74 -3.97 1.17
C ALA A 21 -13.05 -2.60 1.27
N ARG A 22 -12.81 -1.98 0.11
CA ARG A 22 -12.02 -0.76 -0.08
C ARG A 22 -12.94 0.45 -0.10
N ARG A 23 -12.64 1.42 0.76
CA ARG A 23 -13.28 2.74 0.77
C ARG A 23 -12.46 3.69 -0.09
N VAL A 24 -13.04 4.11 -1.21
CA VAL A 24 -12.37 4.91 -2.24
C VAL A 24 -12.95 6.31 -2.24
N ALA A 25 -12.16 7.31 -1.84
CA ALA A 25 -12.59 8.69 -1.98
C ALA A 25 -12.37 9.18 -3.41
N VAL A 26 -13.32 9.95 -3.94
CA VAL A 26 -13.19 10.64 -5.23
C VAL A 26 -13.63 12.10 -5.09
N PRO A 27 -13.06 13.05 -5.85
CA PRO A 27 -13.60 14.40 -5.89
C PRO A 27 -15.06 14.38 -6.33
N ARG A 28 -15.95 15.00 -5.53
CA ARG A 28 -17.37 15.17 -5.87
C ARG A 28 -17.55 15.91 -7.20
N HIS A 29 -16.70 16.90 -7.42
CA HIS A 29 -16.60 17.66 -8.66
C HIS A 29 -15.16 17.61 -9.16
N CYS A 30 -14.98 17.25 -10.43
CA CYS A 30 -13.69 17.19 -11.09
C CYS A 30 -13.61 18.29 -12.16
N GLU A 31 -12.46 18.97 -12.24
CA GLU A 31 -12.11 19.92 -13.29
C GLU A 31 -11.31 19.22 -14.40
N PHE A 32 -11.61 19.54 -15.66
CA PHE A 32 -10.97 18.99 -16.86
C PHE A 32 -10.57 20.08 -17.87
N PHE A 33 -10.79 21.35 -17.56
CA PHE A 33 -10.45 22.53 -18.37
C PHE A 33 -10.96 22.42 -19.83
N GLY A 34 -12.14 21.84 -20.00
CA GLY A 34 -12.79 21.64 -21.31
C GLY A 34 -12.39 20.36 -22.06
N ASP A 35 -11.51 19.52 -21.52
CA ASP A 35 -11.15 18.24 -22.12
C ASP A 35 -12.22 17.15 -21.84
N ALA A 36 -13.28 17.14 -22.66
CA ALA A 36 -14.38 16.19 -22.55
C ALA A 36 -13.96 14.72 -22.72
N GLN A 37 -12.86 14.46 -23.42
CA GLN A 37 -12.34 13.10 -23.62
C GLN A 37 -11.68 12.58 -22.34
N ALA A 38 -10.89 13.43 -21.65
CA ALA A 38 -10.34 13.11 -20.34
C ALA A 38 -11.46 12.89 -19.30
N GLN A 39 -12.47 13.77 -19.29
CA GLN A 39 -13.64 13.64 -18.42
C GLN A 39 -14.37 12.31 -18.64
N THR A 40 -14.66 11.98 -19.90
CA THR A 40 -15.36 10.74 -20.27
C THR A 40 -14.55 9.50 -19.85
N ALA A 41 -13.23 9.50 -20.07
CA ALA A 41 -12.38 8.39 -19.68
C ALA A 41 -12.31 8.19 -18.15
N TYR A 42 -12.31 9.29 -17.39
CA TYR A 42 -12.36 9.22 -15.92
C TYR A 42 -13.70 8.67 -15.43
N ILE A 43 -14.83 9.12 -15.98
CA ILE A 43 -16.16 8.60 -15.63
C ILE A 43 -16.25 7.10 -15.87
N LYS A 44 -15.80 6.62 -17.05
CA LYS A 44 -15.74 5.17 -17.35
C LYS A 44 -14.87 4.40 -16.36
N THR A 45 -13.77 4.99 -15.92
CA THR A 45 -12.92 4.38 -14.90
C THR A 45 -13.68 4.24 -13.58
N LEU A 46 -14.41 5.27 -13.15
CA LEU A 46 -15.22 5.19 -11.92
C LEU A 46 -16.35 4.16 -12.03
N GLU A 47 -17.00 4.06 -13.18
CA GLU A 47 -18.02 3.03 -13.45
C GLU A 47 -17.42 1.61 -13.33
N ALA A 48 -16.23 1.39 -13.88
CA ALA A 48 -15.52 0.12 -13.76
C ALA A 48 -15.16 -0.19 -12.30
N LEU A 49 -14.66 0.79 -11.54
CA LEU A 49 -14.37 0.63 -10.11
C LEU A 49 -15.63 0.32 -9.30
N GLN A 50 -16.76 0.98 -9.60
CA GLN A 50 -18.03 0.75 -8.92
C GLN A 50 -18.63 -0.64 -9.21
N SER A 51 -18.20 -1.29 -10.29
CA SER A 51 -18.62 -2.67 -10.62
C SER A 51 -17.94 -3.73 -9.74
N ASP A 52 -16.85 -3.39 -9.05
CA ASP A 52 -16.19 -4.27 -8.09
C ASP A 52 -17.02 -4.32 -6.78
N PRO A 53 -17.55 -5.48 -6.37
CA PRO A 53 -18.36 -5.60 -5.15
C PRO A 53 -17.59 -5.31 -3.86
N LEU A 54 -16.26 -5.26 -3.92
CA LEU A 54 -15.41 -4.90 -2.79
C LEU A 54 -15.12 -3.39 -2.73
N VAL A 55 -15.60 -2.58 -3.67
CA VAL A 55 -15.33 -1.13 -3.71
C VAL A 55 -16.56 -0.34 -3.25
N THR A 56 -16.35 0.61 -2.35
CA THR A 56 -17.33 1.64 -1.98
C THR A 56 -16.75 3.01 -2.30
N ILE A 57 -17.37 3.73 -3.24
CA ILE A 57 -16.95 5.07 -3.65
C ILE A 57 -17.63 6.12 -2.77
N GLU A 58 -16.83 7.02 -2.19
CA GLU A 58 -17.27 8.12 -1.33
C GLU A 58 -16.88 9.47 -1.97
N PRO A 59 -17.84 10.27 -2.43
CA PRO A 59 -17.55 11.61 -2.93
C PRO A 59 -17.11 12.56 -1.81
N ILE A 60 -15.99 13.25 -2.00
CA ILE A 60 -15.44 14.23 -1.05
C ILE A 60 -15.28 15.61 -1.69
N ASP A 61 -15.28 16.65 -0.86
CA ASP A 61 -15.03 18.02 -1.31
C ASP A 61 -13.53 18.24 -1.48
N PHE A 62 -13.09 18.51 -2.71
CA PHE A 62 -11.67 18.49 -3.08
C PHE A 62 -10.94 19.82 -2.84
N ASP A 63 -11.67 20.88 -2.48
CA ASP A 63 -11.16 22.24 -2.36
C ASP A 63 -9.95 22.36 -1.43
N VAL A 64 -9.89 21.56 -0.35
CA VAL A 64 -8.75 21.53 0.58
C VAL A 64 -7.44 21.12 -0.11
N PHE A 65 -7.50 20.18 -1.06
CA PHE A 65 -6.35 19.71 -1.82
C PHE A 65 -6.01 20.70 -2.94
N ALA A 66 -7.02 21.25 -3.62
CA ALA A 66 -6.84 22.26 -4.66
C ALA A 66 -6.19 23.54 -4.09
N GLU A 67 -6.58 23.96 -2.89
CA GLU A 67 -5.98 25.11 -2.21
C GLU A 67 -4.51 24.84 -1.84
N ALA A 68 -4.19 23.67 -1.28
CA ALA A 68 -2.80 23.31 -1.00
C ALA A 68 -1.96 23.20 -2.28
N ALA A 69 -2.53 22.70 -3.37
CA ALA A 69 -1.89 22.69 -4.69
C ALA A 69 -1.62 24.12 -5.19
N ALA A 70 -2.54 25.06 -4.96
CA ALA A 70 -2.37 26.47 -5.32
C ALA A 70 -1.24 27.13 -4.52
N LEU A 71 -1.04 26.78 -3.25
CA LEU A 71 0.08 27.28 -2.44
C LEU A 71 1.45 26.95 -3.04
N LEU A 72 1.59 25.85 -3.81
CA LEU A 72 2.86 25.52 -4.46
C LEU A 72 3.25 26.53 -5.55
N TYR A 73 2.27 27.04 -6.31
CA TYR A 73 2.50 27.90 -7.47
C TYR A 73 2.29 29.38 -7.16
N GLN A 74 1.31 29.70 -6.32
CA GLN A 74 0.97 31.07 -5.94
C GLN A 74 1.62 31.49 -4.61
N GLY A 75 2.25 30.54 -3.92
CA GLY A 75 2.91 30.77 -2.65
C GLY A 75 4.44 30.74 -2.73
N PRO A 76 5.09 30.83 -1.56
CA PRO A 76 6.52 31.09 -1.44
C PRO A 76 7.42 29.87 -1.73
N TRP A 77 6.86 28.68 -2.01
CA TRP A 77 7.66 27.48 -2.30
C TRP A 77 8.55 27.60 -3.55
N VAL A 78 8.24 28.52 -4.47
CA VAL A 78 9.12 28.86 -5.59
C VAL A 78 10.51 29.35 -5.10
N ALA A 79 10.59 29.89 -3.88
CA ALA A 79 11.85 30.29 -3.25
C ALA A 79 12.81 29.11 -3.02
N GLU A 80 12.32 27.88 -2.80
CA GLU A 80 13.19 26.70 -2.69
C GLU A 80 13.92 26.42 -4.01
N ARG A 81 13.20 26.50 -5.14
CA ARG A 81 13.79 26.34 -6.47
C ARG A 81 14.82 27.43 -6.73
N ARG A 82 14.51 28.66 -6.33
CA ARG A 82 15.42 29.80 -6.46
C ARG A 82 16.67 29.64 -5.60
N ALA A 83 16.53 29.16 -4.36
CA ALA A 83 17.64 28.89 -3.46
C ALA A 83 18.57 27.80 -4.02
N ALA A 84 18.01 26.70 -4.55
CA ALA A 84 18.77 25.60 -5.14
C ALA A 84 19.58 26.03 -6.37
N VAL A 85 19.01 26.87 -7.25
CA VAL A 85 19.75 27.44 -8.40
C VAL A 85 20.81 28.45 -7.94
N GLY A 86 20.56 29.16 -6.85
CA GLY A 86 21.53 30.02 -6.18
C GLY A 86 22.15 31.07 -7.08
N ARG A 87 23.48 31.19 -7.04
CA ARG A 87 24.25 32.19 -7.80
C ARG A 87 24.09 32.05 -9.32
N PHE A 88 23.80 30.86 -9.83
CA PHE A 88 23.64 30.63 -11.26
C PHE A 88 22.54 31.52 -11.84
N PHE A 89 21.45 31.72 -11.10
CA PHE A 89 20.36 32.59 -11.53
C PHE A 89 20.85 34.01 -11.85
N THR A 90 21.73 34.55 -11.02
CA THR A 90 22.22 35.93 -11.18
C THR A 90 23.38 36.06 -12.16
N THR A 91 24.25 35.05 -12.21
CA THR A 91 25.52 35.11 -12.98
C THR A 91 25.38 34.63 -14.42
N HIS A 92 24.38 33.80 -14.71
CA HIS A 92 24.17 33.17 -16.02
C HIS A 92 22.70 33.19 -16.41
N ALA A 93 22.02 34.29 -16.10
CA ALA A 93 20.57 34.41 -16.23
C ALA A 93 20.06 34.15 -17.67
N ASP A 94 20.85 34.53 -18.68
CA ASP A 94 20.50 34.36 -20.09
C ASP A 94 20.66 32.92 -20.59
N ASN A 95 21.33 32.06 -19.81
CA ASN A 95 21.43 30.63 -20.08
C ASN A 95 20.24 29.83 -19.50
N ILE A 96 19.32 30.49 -18.80
CA ILE A 96 18.11 29.86 -18.24
C ILE A 96 16.96 30.06 -19.22
N HIS A 97 16.23 29.00 -19.54
CA HIS A 97 15.02 29.07 -20.36
C HIS A 97 14.07 30.16 -19.87
N GLN A 98 13.60 31.02 -20.77
CA GLN A 98 12.89 32.26 -20.42
C GLN A 98 11.71 32.05 -19.46
N VAL A 99 10.86 31.04 -19.72
CA VAL A 99 9.71 30.71 -18.86
C VAL A 99 10.16 30.28 -17.46
N VAL A 100 11.21 29.45 -17.36
CA VAL A 100 11.74 28.97 -16.09
C VAL A 100 12.35 30.13 -15.30
N ARG A 101 13.11 31.01 -15.97
CA ARG A 101 13.65 32.22 -15.36
C ARG A 101 12.54 33.11 -14.81
N GLY A 102 11.46 33.30 -15.56
CA GLY A 102 10.28 34.06 -15.13
C GLY A 102 9.66 33.50 -13.84
N ILE A 103 9.46 32.18 -13.78
CA ILE A 103 8.96 31.50 -12.58
C ILE A 103 9.93 31.69 -11.40
N LEU A 104 11.22 31.45 -11.59
CA LEU A 104 12.22 31.63 -10.52
C LEU A 104 12.39 33.09 -10.06
N GLN A 105 12.01 34.05 -10.90
CA GLN A 105 12.05 35.48 -10.57
C GLN A 105 10.89 35.88 -9.66
N SER A 106 9.72 35.22 -9.74
CA SER A 106 8.57 35.54 -8.89
C SER A 106 8.82 35.26 -7.41
N ALA A 107 9.85 34.45 -7.08
CA ALA A 107 10.31 34.24 -5.71
C ALA A 107 10.68 35.54 -4.98
N ALA A 108 11.07 36.60 -5.71
CA ALA A 108 11.39 37.90 -5.12
C ALA A 108 10.16 38.66 -4.58
N SER A 109 8.94 38.20 -4.92
CA SER A 109 7.69 38.80 -4.45
C SER A 109 7.24 38.29 -3.08
N PHE A 110 7.97 37.35 -2.49
CA PHE A 110 7.64 36.76 -1.18
C PHE A 110 8.74 37.01 -0.17
N ASP A 111 8.35 37.32 1.06
CA ASP A 111 9.28 37.44 2.17
C ASP A 111 9.24 36.22 3.11
N ALA A 112 9.98 36.31 4.23
CA ALA A 112 10.00 35.27 5.23
C ALA A 112 8.64 35.12 5.94
N VAL A 113 7.89 36.21 6.14
CA VAL A 113 6.58 36.20 6.78
C VAL A 113 5.57 35.47 5.87
N ASP A 114 5.57 35.77 4.57
CA ASP A 114 4.77 35.04 3.58
C ASP A 114 5.07 33.53 3.62
N THR A 115 6.36 33.19 3.74
CA THR A 115 6.84 31.80 3.86
C THR A 115 6.26 31.10 5.08
N PHE A 116 6.35 31.71 6.26
CA PHE A 116 5.80 31.11 7.48
C PHE A 116 4.27 31.06 7.48
N ASN A 117 3.59 32.10 6.98
CA ASN A 117 2.14 32.10 6.84
C ASN A 117 1.64 30.99 5.90
N ALA A 118 2.30 30.79 4.76
CA ALA A 118 1.98 29.72 3.83
C ALA A 118 2.19 28.33 4.47
N ARG A 119 3.24 28.16 5.28
CA ARG A 119 3.46 26.93 6.06
C ARG A 119 2.38 26.69 7.10
N TYR A 120 1.92 27.72 7.81
CA TYR A 120 0.82 27.61 8.76
C TYR A 120 -0.47 27.22 8.05
N ARG A 121 -0.78 27.86 6.92
CA ARG A 121 -1.96 27.52 6.13
C ARG A 121 -1.90 26.08 5.61
N LEU A 122 -0.74 25.62 5.12
CA LEU A 122 -0.56 24.24 4.70
C LEU A 122 -0.78 23.25 5.86
N ALA A 123 -0.33 23.58 7.08
CA ALA A 123 -0.55 22.73 8.25
C ALA A 123 -2.05 22.59 8.59
N ASP A 124 -2.82 23.68 8.50
CA ASP A 124 -4.27 23.66 8.68
C ASP A 124 -4.95 22.81 7.60
N LEU A 125 -4.61 23.04 6.33
CA LEU A 125 -5.15 22.27 5.20
C LEU A 125 -4.81 20.78 5.31
N THR A 126 -3.59 20.44 5.72
CA THR A 126 -3.15 19.06 5.92
C THR A 126 -3.98 18.38 7.00
N ARG A 127 -4.28 19.07 8.12
CA ARG A 127 -5.13 18.52 9.18
C ARG A 127 -6.56 18.29 8.69
N THR A 128 -7.13 19.24 7.94
CA THR A 128 -8.46 19.09 7.35
C THR A 128 -8.49 17.92 6.36
N ALA A 129 -7.50 17.81 5.49
CA ALA A 129 -7.37 16.70 4.54
C ALA A 129 -7.27 15.33 5.24
N GLN A 130 -6.50 15.24 6.33
CA GLN A 130 -6.40 14.02 7.14
C GLN A 130 -7.74 13.62 7.77
N GLN A 131 -8.53 14.59 8.24
CA GLN A 131 -9.86 14.34 8.78
C GLN A 131 -10.85 13.91 7.68
N LEU A 132 -10.78 14.54 6.51
CA LEU A 132 -11.62 14.22 5.36
C LEU A 132 -11.36 12.81 4.82
N LEU A 133 -10.09 12.38 4.83
CA LEU A 133 -9.68 11.04 4.40
C LEU A 133 -9.70 10.01 5.56
N ALA A 134 -10.23 10.37 6.73
CA ALA A 134 -10.27 9.47 7.87
C ALA A 134 -11.14 8.23 7.56
N GLY A 135 -10.51 7.06 7.57
CA GLY A 135 -11.17 5.79 7.26
C GLY A 135 -11.35 5.50 5.77
N VAL A 136 -10.84 6.36 4.89
CA VAL A 136 -10.67 6.10 3.46
C VAL A 136 -9.40 5.28 3.25
N ASP A 137 -9.43 4.29 2.36
CA ASP A 137 -8.25 3.47 2.06
C ASP A 137 -7.38 4.08 0.96
N VAL A 138 -8.01 4.76 -0.01
CA VAL A 138 -7.35 5.43 -1.14
C VAL A 138 -8.18 6.60 -1.67
N LEU A 139 -7.51 7.71 -2.02
CA LEU A 139 -8.08 8.79 -2.83
C LEU A 139 -7.76 8.52 -4.30
N VAL A 140 -8.78 8.52 -5.15
CA VAL A 140 -8.65 8.37 -6.61
C VAL A 140 -8.94 9.70 -7.27
N VAL A 141 -8.00 10.19 -8.09
CA VAL A 141 -8.13 11.41 -8.89
C VAL A 141 -7.73 11.13 -10.34
N PRO A 142 -8.16 11.97 -11.31
CA PRO A 142 -7.52 11.98 -12.63
C PRO A 142 -6.02 12.24 -12.49
N THR A 143 -5.18 11.53 -13.24
CA THR A 143 -3.72 11.79 -13.20
C THR A 143 -3.39 13.18 -13.72
N ALA A 144 -4.11 13.64 -14.74
CA ALA A 144 -4.08 15.00 -15.24
C ALA A 144 -5.49 15.38 -15.73
N PRO A 145 -5.91 16.65 -15.62
CA PRO A 145 -7.23 17.11 -16.04
C PRO A 145 -7.39 17.18 -17.56
N CYS A 146 -6.30 17.35 -18.31
CA CYS A 146 -6.32 17.52 -19.76
C CYS A 146 -5.02 17.02 -20.40
N MET A 147 -4.98 16.98 -21.73
CA MET A 147 -3.78 16.63 -22.51
C MET A 147 -3.53 17.65 -23.64
N PRO A 148 -2.91 18.81 -23.33
CA PRO A 148 -2.69 19.88 -24.33
C PRO A 148 -1.68 19.46 -25.40
N THR A 149 -1.82 20.01 -26.59
CA THR A 149 -0.82 19.82 -27.67
C THR A 149 0.46 20.61 -27.38
N ILE A 150 1.55 20.22 -28.03
CA ILE A 150 2.83 20.95 -27.95
C ILE A 150 2.64 22.43 -28.35
N ASP A 151 1.94 22.69 -29.45
CA ASP A 151 1.69 24.05 -29.93
C ASP A 151 0.90 24.89 -28.93
N ALA A 152 -0.11 24.29 -28.27
CA ALA A 152 -0.87 24.98 -27.22
C ALA A 152 0.02 25.35 -26.04
N VAL A 153 0.89 24.44 -25.58
CA VAL A 153 1.84 24.70 -24.50
C VAL A 153 2.86 25.78 -24.90
N LEU A 154 3.36 25.78 -26.12
CA LEU A 154 4.28 26.82 -26.61
C LEU A 154 3.60 28.20 -26.65
N ALA A 155 2.30 28.25 -26.97
CA ALA A 155 1.52 29.47 -26.99
C ALA A 155 1.14 29.99 -25.59
N ASN A 156 0.88 29.08 -24.63
CA ASN A 156 0.47 29.42 -23.28
C ASN A 156 1.14 28.53 -22.20
N PRO A 157 2.46 28.67 -21.98
CA PRO A 157 3.25 27.69 -21.24
C PRO A 157 3.01 27.68 -19.73
N VAL A 158 2.63 28.83 -19.15
CA VAL A 158 2.48 28.95 -17.69
C VAL A 158 1.11 28.45 -17.24
N GLU A 159 0.04 28.88 -17.91
CA GLU A 159 -1.32 28.51 -17.55
C GLU A 159 -1.57 27.02 -17.76
N LEU A 160 -1.23 26.49 -18.95
CA LEU A 160 -1.45 25.07 -19.24
C LEU A 160 -0.62 24.15 -18.34
N ASN A 161 0.62 24.52 -18.02
CA ASN A 161 1.40 23.77 -17.03
C ASN A 161 0.76 23.81 -15.63
N SER A 162 0.14 24.94 -15.26
CA SER A 162 -0.54 25.06 -13.97
C SER A 162 -1.80 24.18 -13.91
N GLN A 163 -2.56 24.11 -15.01
CA GLN A 163 -3.71 23.21 -15.15
C GLN A 163 -3.30 21.73 -14.98
N LEU A 164 -2.20 21.30 -15.61
CA LEU A 164 -1.69 19.94 -15.48
C LEU A 164 -1.33 19.54 -14.03
N GLY A 165 -1.05 20.52 -13.17
CA GLY A 165 -0.72 20.31 -11.75
C GLY A 165 -1.92 20.16 -10.80
N TYR A 166 -3.15 20.32 -11.29
CA TYR A 166 -4.36 20.44 -10.44
C TYR A 166 -4.54 19.27 -9.46
N TYR A 167 -4.29 18.03 -9.90
CA TYR A 167 -4.46 16.82 -9.09
C TYR A 167 -3.16 16.27 -8.46
N THR A 168 -2.01 16.94 -8.64
CA THR A 168 -0.69 16.37 -8.28
C THR A 168 0.07 17.18 -7.25
N ASN A 169 -0.04 18.51 -7.27
CA ASN A 169 0.85 19.39 -6.51
C ASN A 169 0.74 19.27 -4.98
N PHE A 170 -0.43 18.89 -4.45
CA PHE A 170 -0.65 18.79 -3.00
C PHE A 170 0.01 17.57 -2.36
N VAL A 171 0.27 16.51 -3.14
CA VAL A 171 0.67 15.18 -2.64
C VAL A 171 1.95 15.28 -1.79
N ASN A 172 2.99 15.92 -2.34
CA ASN A 172 4.27 16.08 -1.64
C ASN A 172 4.16 17.06 -0.46
N LEU A 173 3.41 18.16 -0.63
CA LEU A 173 3.21 19.16 0.42
C LEU A 173 2.53 18.56 1.66
N MET A 174 1.61 17.62 1.46
CA MET A 174 0.86 16.96 2.53
C MET A 174 1.49 15.64 3.01
N ASN A 175 2.72 15.32 2.60
CA ASN A 175 3.42 14.07 2.96
C ASN A 175 2.59 12.81 2.65
N MET A 176 2.15 12.70 1.39
CA MET A 176 1.37 11.58 0.87
C MET A 176 2.20 10.78 -0.13
N CYS A 177 1.81 9.52 -0.39
CA CYS A 177 2.35 8.73 -1.49
C CYS A 177 1.31 8.63 -2.61
N ALA A 178 1.78 8.44 -3.85
CA ALA A 178 0.92 8.34 -5.01
C ALA A 178 1.41 7.30 -6.02
N LEU A 179 0.47 6.65 -6.71
CA LEU A 179 0.72 5.68 -7.76
C LEU A 179 -0.19 5.96 -8.97
N PRO A 180 0.33 6.51 -10.08
CA PRO A 180 -0.43 6.65 -11.31
C PRO A 180 -0.62 5.28 -11.98
N VAL A 181 -1.85 5.00 -12.39
CA VAL A 181 -2.27 3.72 -12.99
C VAL A 181 -2.97 4.00 -14.32
N PRO A 182 -2.52 3.38 -15.44
CA PRO A 182 -3.22 3.46 -16.72
C PRO A 182 -4.61 2.81 -16.64
N THR A 183 -5.59 3.42 -17.29
CA THR A 183 -6.95 2.88 -17.40
C THR A 183 -7.32 2.72 -18.88
N GLU A 184 -8.60 2.53 -19.19
CA GLU A 184 -9.05 2.47 -20.59
C GLU A 184 -8.63 3.71 -21.38
N ARG A 185 -8.26 3.52 -22.65
CA ARG A 185 -7.87 4.62 -23.53
C ARG A 185 -9.07 5.53 -23.80
N ARG A 186 -8.78 6.81 -24.04
CA ARG A 186 -9.73 7.80 -24.53
C ARG A 186 -10.27 7.40 -25.91
N ALA A 187 -11.44 7.93 -26.29
CA ALA A 187 -12.06 7.62 -27.58
C ALA A 187 -11.28 8.18 -28.79
N ASP A 188 -10.45 9.21 -28.57
CA ASP A 188 -9.50 9.74 -29.55
C ASP A 188 -8.23 8.87 -29.71
N GLY A 189 -8.13 7.76 -28.97
CA GLY A 189 -6.99 6.87 -29.03
C GLY A 189 -5.77 7.37 -28.24
N LEU A 190 -5.90 8.35 -27.34
CA LEU A 190 -4.84 8.72 -26.38
C LEU A 190 -4.98 7.95 -25.07
N PRO A 191 -3.90 7.78 -24.27
CA PRO A 191 -3.99 7.10 -22.98
C PRO A 191 -4.81 7.90 -21.97
N ALA A 192 -5.42 7.20 -21.01
CA ALA A 192 -6.01 7.79 -19.81
C ALA A 192 -5.45 7.09 -18.57
N GLY A 193 -5.61 7.70 -17.41
CA GLY A 193 -5.22 7.09 -16.15
C GLY A 193 -5.71 7.85 -14.94
N ILE A 194 -5.73 7.15 -13.82
CA ILE A 194 -6.02 7.68 -12.49
C ILE A 194 -4.76 7.65 -11.65
N THR A 195 -4.68 8.51 -10.64
CA THR A 195 -3.67 8.43 -9.61
C THR A 195 -4.32 7.99 -8.31
N LEU A 196 -3.77 6.92 -7.73
CA LEU A 196 -4.08 6.46 -6.38
C LEU A 196 -3.24 7.26 -5.40
N ILE A 197 -3.85 7.85 -4.39
CA ILE A 197 -3.18 8.69 -3.40
C ILE A 197 -3.51 8.15 -2.01
N GLY A 198 -2.49 7.99 -1.18
CA GLY A 198 -2.59 7.48 0.18
C GLY A 198 -1.67 8.20 1.15
N PRO A 199 -1.79 7.95 2.47
CA PRO A 199 -0.88 8.51 3.45
C PRO A 199 0.56 7.98 3.25
N ALA A 200 1.57 8.71 3.73
CA ALA A 200 2.96 8.24 3.71
C ALA A 200 3.09 6.80 4.24
N GLY A 201 3.85 5.98 3.52
CA GLY A 201 4.07 4.56 3.83
C GLY A 201 3.02 3.61 3.26
N ALA A 202 1.96 4.11 2.60
CA ALA A 202 0.97 3.28 1.93
C ALA A 202 1.41 2.76 0.55
N ASP A 203 2.67 2.93 0.14
CA ASP A 203 3.19 2.59 -1.18
C ASP A 203 2.86 1.13 -1.59
N GLN A 204 3.13 0.18 -0.69
CA GLN A 204 2.81 -1.24 -0.89
C GLN A 204 1.30 -1.49 -1.00
N ARG A 205 0.50 -0.76 -0.21
CA ARG A 205 -0.96 -0.86 -0.24
C ARG A 205 -1.52 -0.32 -1.56
N LEU A 206 -1.04 0.83 -2.02
CA LEU A 206 -1.45 1.39 -3.31
C LEU A 206 -1.09 0.45 -4.46
N ALA A 207 0.09 -0.16 -4.41
CA ALA A 207 0.51 -1.16 -5.40
C ALA A 207 -0.42 -2.40 -5.40
N GLU A 208 -0.83 -2.90 -4.23
CA GLU A 208 -1.77 -4.02 -4.13
C GLU A 208 -3.16 -3.65 -4.68
N ILE A 209 -3.67 -2.47 -4.34
CA ILE A 209 -4.95 -1.96 -4.84
C ILE A 209 -4.90 -1.81 -6.36
N ALA A 210 -3.86 -1.18 -6.90
CA ALA A 210 -3.66 -1.04 -8.34
C ALA A 210 -3.64 -2.40 -9.04
N ALA A 211 -2.92 -3.37 -8.47
CA ALA A 211 -2.81 -4.72 -9.00
C ALA A 211 -4.13 -5.48 -8.96
N ALA A 212 -4.97 -5.26 -7.94
CA ALA A 212 -6.31 -5.84 -7.84
C ALA A 212 -7.30 -5.25 -8.86
N TRP A 213 -7.11 -3.99 -9.27
CA TRP A 213 -7.97 -3.32 -10.25
C TRP A 213 -7.56 -3.53 -11.71
N GLN A 214 -6.38 -4.11 -11.96
CA GLN A 214 -5.93 -4.45 -13.31
C GLN A 214 -6.95 -5.24 -14.16
N PRO A 215 -7.68 -6.24 -13.63
CA PRO A 215 -8.77 -6.92 -14.34
C PRO A 215 -9.87 -6.02 -14.87
N LEU A 216 -10.19 -4.94 -14.15
CA LEU A 216 -11.19 -3.95 -14.58
C LEU A 216 -10.77 -3.22 -15.85
N PHE A 217 -9.47 -3.25 -16.18
CA PHE A 217 -8.88 -2.60 -17.36
C PHE A 217 -8.24 -3.61 -18.32
N GLY A 218 -8.68 -4.88 -18.29
CA GLY A 218 -8.27 -5.91 -19.24
C GLY A 218 -6.86 -6.48 -19.03
N LYS A 219 -6.34 -6.41 -17.80
CA LYS A 219 -5.05 -6.99 -17.38
C LYS A 219 -5.25 -8.09 -16.33
N ALA A 220 -4.21 -8.86 -16.02
CA ALA A 220 -4.29 -9.92 -15.01
C ALA A 220 -4.27 -9.34 -13.58
N ASP A 221 -4.97 -9.99 -12.65
CA ASP A 221 -4.86 -9.68 -11.21
C ASP A 221 -3.46 -10.07 -10.73
N GLN A 222 -2.77 -9.12 -10.10
CA GLN A 222 -1.43 -9.31 -9.52
C GLN A 222 -1.40 -9.02 -8.01
N SER A 223 -2.56 -8.80 -7.39
CA SER A 223 -2.67 -8.35 -6.00
C SER A 223 -2.00 -9.31 -5.02
N GLU A 224 -2.16 -10.62 -5.22
CA GLU A 224 -1.51 -11.65 -4.41
C GLU A 224 0.01 -11.58 -4.51
N ALA A 225 0.53 -11.48 -5.75
CA ALA A 225 1.97 -11.42 -5.98
C ALA A 225 2.59 -10.17 -5.34
N VAL A 226 1.89 -9.03 -5.45
CA VAL A 226 2.30 -7.79 -4.77
C VAL A 226 2.26 -7.98 -3.26
N ALA A 227 1.16 -8.45 -2.69
CA ALA A 227 1.00 -8.62 -1.23
C ALA A 227 2.06 -9.57 -0.63
N MET A 228 2.43 -10.62 -1.35
CA MET A 228 3.47 -11.59 -0.96
C MET A 228 4.90 -11.04 -1.00
N ALA A 229 5.11 -9.92 -1.69
CA ALA A 229 6.41 -9.28 -1.88
C ALA A 229 6.45 -7.87 -1.27
N PRO A 230 6.36 -7.74 0.07
CA PRO A 230 6.39 -6.43 0.71
C PRO A 230 7.70 -5.69 0.40
N LEU A 231 7.65 -4.37 0.23
CA LEU A 231 8.83 -3.53 0.01
C LEU A 231 9.94 -3.78 1.05
N PRO A 232 11.23 -3.62 0.65
CA PRO A 232 12.35 -3.70 1.58
C PRO A 232 12.19 -2.73 2.75
N ARG A 233 12.60 -3.16 3.94
CA ARG A 233 12.47 -2.40 5.19
C ARG A 233 13.75 -2.42 5.99
N ASN A 234 13.96 -1.36 6.77
CA ASN A 234 15.08 -1.22 7.70
C ASN A 234 14.60 -1.31 9.16
N SER A 235 13.66 -2.19 9.47
CA SER A 235 13.13 -2.40 10.82
C SER A 235 13.48 -3.79 11.37
N PRO A 236 13.61 -3.95 12.70
CA PRO A 236 13.78 -5.28 13.30
C PRO A 236 12.63 -6.22 12.92
N VAL A 237 12.96 -7.49 12.68
CA VAL A 237 12.01 -8.53 12.30
C VAL A 237 12.07 -9.71 13.28
N VAL A 238 11.00 -10.50 13.30
CA VAL A 238 10.92 -11.79 14.00
C VAL A 238 10.56 -12.87 12.99
N GLN A 239 11.22 -14.04 13.11
CA GLN A 239 10.85 -15.22 12.33
C GLN A 239 9.71 -15.98 13.02
N VAL A 240 8.64 -16.22 12.27
CA VAL A 240 7.42 -16.89 12.71
C VAL A 240 7.13 -18.05 11.77
N ALA A 241 7.16 -19.27 12.30
CA ALA A 241 6.77 -20.48 11.61
C ALA A 241 5.26 -20.72 11.74
N VAL A 242 4.61 -20.95 10.60
CA VAL A 242 3.18 -21.30 10.51
C VAL A 242 3.02 -22.69 9.94
N VAL A 243 2.02 -23.43 10.43
CA VAL A 243 1.84 -24.87 10.18
C VAL A 243 0.42 -25.22 9.69
N GLY A 244 -0.48 -24.24 9.62
CA GLY A 244 -1.90 -24.47 9.49
C GLY A 244 -2.62 -23.47 8.60
N ALA A 245 -3.72 -22.91 9.11
CA ALA A 245 -4.60 -22.00 8.37
C ALA A 245 -3.92 -20.73 7.84
N HIS A 246 -2.71 -20.41 8.30
CA HIS A 246 -1.90 -19.28 7.83
C HIS A 246 -0.91 -19.62 6.71
N LEU A 247 -0.71 -20.89 6.33
CA LEU A 247 0.15 -21.23 5.19
C LEU A 247 -0.33 -20.55 3.90
N VAL A 248 0.54 -20.32 2.91
CA VAL A 248 0.14 -19.75 1.61
C VAL A 248 -1.07 -20.50 1.02
N GLY A 249 -2.07 -19.75 0.54
CA GLY A 249 -3.31 -20.30 0.00
C GLY A 249 -4.28 -20.89 1.03
N GLN A 250 -4.00 -20.75 2.33
CA GLN A 250 -4.92 -21.14 3.40
C GLN A 250 -5.77 -19.94 3.89
N PRO A 251 -6.94 -20.17 4.50
CA PRO A 251 -7.95 -19.13 4.76
C PRO A 251 -7.52 -17.96 5.66
N LEU A 252 -6.45 -18.09 6.44
CA LEU A 252 -5.95 -17.06 7.36
C LEU A 252 -4.59 -16.49 6.94
N ASN A 253 -4.06 -16.84 5.77
CA ASN A 253 -2.78 -16.30 5.29
C ASN A 253 -2.82 -14.76 5.17
N TRP A 254 -3.98 -14.18 4.90
CA TRP A 254 -4.18 -12.73 4.88
C TRP A 254 -3.68 -12.02 6.15
N GLN A 255 -3.71 -12.66 7.33
CA GLN A 255 -3.19 -12.06 8.56
C GLN A 255 -1.68 -11.85 8.54
N LEU A 256 -0.93 -12.72 7.83
CA LEU A 256 0.51 -12.53 7.60
C LEU A 256 0.75 -11.38 6.61
N LEU A 257 -0.08 -11.29 5.56
CA LEU A 257 0.01 -10.23 4.55
C LEU A 257 -0.28 -8.84 5.18
N GLU A 258 -1.35 -8.73 5.98
CA GLU A 258 -1.66 -7.52 6.76
C GLU A 258 -0.65 -7.27 7.89
N GLY A 259 0.05 -8.32 8.35
CA GLY A 259 1.23 -8.20 9.20
C GLY A 259 2.49 -7.73 8.44
N SER A 260 2.38 -7.42 7.14
CA SER A 260 3.50 -7.11 6.24
C SER A 260 4.59 -8.18 6.24
N ALA A 261 4.25 -9.44 6.53
CA ALA A 261 5.22 -10.51 6.64
C ALA A 261 5.73 -10.94 5.26
N ARG A 262 6.97 -11.43 5.21
CA ARG A 262 7.61 -11.96 4.00
C ARG A 262 7.88 -13.45 4.17
N LEU A 263 7.43 -14.27 3.24
CA LEU A 263 7.78 -15.69 3.24
C LEU A 263 9.28 -15.85 2.97
N LEU A 264 9.98 -16.56 3.86
CA LEU A 264 11.39 -16.89 3.66
C LEU A 264 11.57 -18.22 2.94
N ARG A 265 10.94 -19.27 3.49
CA ARG A 265 11.10 -20.65 3.01
C ARG A 265 10.00 -21.55 3.53
N THR A 266 9.75 -22.62 2.78
CA THR A 266 9.05 -23.81 3.28
C THR A 266 10.08 -24.83 3.75
N THR A 267 9.87 -25.41 4.92
CA THR A 267 10.76 -26.40 5.54
C THR A 267 9.95 -27.34 6.44
N THR A 268 10.60 -28.08 7.33
CA THR A 268 9.94 -28.88 8.37
C THR A 268 10.45 -28.55 9.77
N THR A 269 9.68 -28.93 10.78
CA THR A 269 10.16 -28.98 12.17
C THR A 269 11.28 -30.02 12.34
N SER A 270 11.91 -30.06 13.51
CA SER A 270 12.63 -31.26 13.96
C SER A 270 11.68 -32.47 14.04
N ALA A 271 12.21 -33.66 14.28
CA ALA A 271 11.42 -34.90 14.38
C ALA A 271 10.65 -35.04 15.72
N ASP A 272 10.56 -33.97 16.51
CA ASP A 272 10.04 -34.01 17.88
C ASP A 272 8.59 -33.48 17.96
N TYR A 273 7.81 -33.58 16.88
CA TYR A 273 6.50 -32.92 16.77
C TYR A 273 5.38 -33.83 16.31
N ARG A 274 4.19 -33.65 16.86
CA ARG A 274 2.93 -34.24 16.38
C ARG A 274 1.98 -33.14 15.94
N LEU A 275 1.15 -33.46 14.96
CA LEU A 275 0.18 -32.53 14.39
C LEU A 275 -1.24 -33.08 14.57
N TYR A 276 -2.14 -32.25 15.08
CA TYR A 276 -3.53 -32.63 15.34
C TYR A 276 -4.48 -31.70 14.59
N ALA A 277 -5.55 -32.23 14.00
CA ALA A 277 -6.67 -31.42 13.52
C ALA A 277 -7.61 -31.15 14.69
N LEU A 278 -7.76 -29.88 15.07
CA LEU A 278 -8.52 -29.46 16.26
C LEU A 278 -10.04 -29.56 16.02
N ALA A 279 -10.75 -30.16 16.97
CA ALA A 279 -12.20 -30.25 16.93
C ALA A 279 -12.87 -28.89 17.13
N GLY A 280 -14.02 -28.67 16.49
CA GLY A 280 -14.86 -27.49 16.74
C GLY A 280 -14.25 -26.14 16.30
N THR A 281 -13.19 -26.13 15.49
CA THR A 281 -12.57 -24.89 15.01
C THR A 281 -13.14 -24.45 13.66
N SER A 282 -13.43 -23.16 13.51
CA SER A 282 -13.79 -22.52 12.24
C SER A 282 -12.95 -21.25 12.01
N PRO A 283 -12.23 -21.13 10.87
CA PRO A 283 -11.94 -22.21 9.92
C PRO A 283 -11.22 -23.39 10.60
N PRO A 284 -11.18 -24.59 9.99
CA PRO A 284 -10.42 -25.72 10.52
C PRO A 284 -8.94 -25.35 10.72
N LYS A 285 -8.39 -25.72 11.88
CA LYS A 285 -7.01 -25.39 12.27
C LYS A 285 -6.30 -26.61 12.85
N PRO A 286 -4.98 -26.75 12.63
CA PRO A 286 -4.19 -27.72 13.33
C PRO A 286 -3.62 -27.18 14.65
N GLY A 287 -3.33 -28.08 15.59
CA GLY A 287 -2.49 -27.86 16.75
C GLY A 287 -1.17 -28.62 16.61
N LEU A 288 -0.06 -27.91 16.75
CA LEU A 288 1.28 -28.49 16.73
C LEU A 288 1.77 -28.66 18.17
N VAL A 289 2.25 -29.85 18.50
CA VAL A 289 2.66 -30.23 19.85
C VAL A 289 4.05 -30.83 19.78
N ARG A 290 4.96 -30.34 20.64
CA ARG A 290 6.28 -30.97 20.80
C ARG A 290 6.16 -32.17 21.74
N VAL A 291 6.71 -33.30 21.34
CA VAL A 291 6.70 -34.56 22.09
C VAL A 291 8.12 -35.08 22.30
N PRO A 292 8.40 -35.77 23.42
CA PRO A 292 9.73 -36.33 23.68
C PRO A 292 10.04 -37.55 22.81
N ASP A 293 9.02 -38.33 22.43
CA ASP A 293 9.12 -39.55 21.63
C ASP A 293 7.96 -39.61 20.63
N GLN A 294 8.11 -40.41 19.57
CA GLN A 294 7.09 -40.63 18.54
C GLN A 294 6.62 -39.34 17.83
N GLY A 295 7.53 -38.37 17.68
CA GLY A 295 7.32 -37.22 16.83
C GLY A 295 7.68 -37.52 15.37
N GLU A 296 7.34 -36.57 14.51
CA GLU A 296 7.69 -36.55 13.09
C GLU A 296 8.09 -35.14 12.65
N ARG A 297 8.65 -35.06 11.44
CA ARG A 297 8.93 -33.78 10.78
C ARG A 297 7.66 -33.25 10.11
N ILE A 298 7.17 -32.09 10.57
CA ILE A 298 5.94 -31.47 10.06
C ILE A 298 6.27 -30.28 9.17
N GLU A 299 5.65 -30.20 7.99
CA GLU A 299 5.77 -29.06 7.07
C GLU A 299 5.37 -27.74 7.77
N VAL A 300 6.24 -26.74 7.64
CA VAL A 300 5.99 -25.37 8.09
C VAL A 300 6.48 -24.37 7.05
N GLU A 301 5.89 -23.18 7.06
CA GLU A 301 6.43 -22.01 6.37
C GLU A 301 7.02 -21.06 7.39
N VAL A 302 8.24 -20.58 7.13
CA VAL A 302 8.91 -19.58 7.98
C VAL A 302 8.74 -18.21 7.33
N TRP A 303 8.19 -17.28 8.08
CA TRP A 303 7.92 -15.91 7.66
C TRP A 303 8.70 -14.90 8.50
N GLU A 304 9.14 -13.81 7.89
CA GLU A 304 9.69 -12.65 8.59
C GLU A 304 8.64 -11.56 8.73
N MET A 305 8.29 -11.24 9.98
CA MET A 305 7.33 -10.21 10.33
C MET A 305 8.02 -9.02 11.00
N PRO A 306 7.66 -7.77 10.68
CA PRO A 306 8.11 -6.60 11.44
C PRO A 306 7.79 -6.74 12.93
N LEU A 307 8.79 -6.52 13.79
CA LEU A 307 8.64 -6.72 15.23
C LEU A 307 7.55 -5.83 15.83
N ASN A 308 7.37 -4.61 15.30
CA ASN A 308 6.34 -3.66 15.72
C ASN A 308 4.91 -4.08 15.34
N LEU A 309 4.72 -5.03 14.42
CA LEU A 309 3.41 -5.57 14.03
C LEU A 309 3.10 -6.92 14.70
N PHE A 310 4.10 -7.55 15.31
CA PHE A 310 3.97 -8.90 15.88
C PHE A 310 2.93 -8.98 17.00
N GLY A 311 2.83 -7.95 17.85
CA GLY A 311 1.84 -7.93 18.94
C GLY A 311 0.39 -8.01 18.46
N ALA A 312 0.06 -7.28 17.39
CA ALA A 312 -1.27 -7.33 16.79
C ALA A 312 -1.58 -8.69 16.18
N PHE A 313 -0.59 -9.31 15.52
CA PHE A 313 -0.72 -10.67 15.00
C PHE A 313 -0.98 -11.71 16.11
N VAL A 314 -0.22 -11.64 17.21
CA VAL A 314 -0.40 -12.56 18.36
C VAL A 314 -1.76 -12.37 19.03
N ALA A 315 -2.21 -11.12 19.22
CA ALA A 315 -3.50 -10.82 19.84
C ALA A 315 -4.70 -11.35 19.03
N ALA A 316 -4.55 -11.55 17.73
CA ALA A 316 -5.57 -12.12 16.86
C ALA A 316 -5.67 -13.66 16.92
N ILE A 317 -4.78 -14.33 17.67
CA ILE A 317 -4.76 -15.80 17.79
C ILE A 317 -5.63 -16.21 18.97
N PRO A 318 -6.79 -16.86 18.72
CA PRO A 318 -7.65 -17.31 19.80
C PRO A 318 -7.13 -18.59 20.45
N ALA A 319 -7.51 -18.81 21.70
CA ALA A 319 -7.41 -20.12 22.33
C ALA A 319 -8.05 -21.21 21.44
N PRO A 320 -7.52 -22.44 21.43
CA PRO A 320 -6.42 -22.96 22.26
C PRO A 320 -5.03 -22.78 21.65
N LEU A 321 -4.88 -21.93 20.63
CA LEU A 321 -3.60 -21.70 19.97
C LEU A 321 -2.82 -20.61 20.69
N GLY A 322 -1.49 -20.69 20.59
CA GLY A 322 -0.58 -19.66 21.07
C GLY A 322 0.67 -19.57 20.22
N ILE A 323 1.53 -18.58 20.49
CA ILE A 323 2.85 -18.47 19.87
C ILE A 323 3.93 -18.84 20.89
N GLY A 324 4.57 -19.98 20.63
CA GLY A 324 5.69 -20.50 21.40
C GLY A 324 6.99 -20.39 20.63
N SER A 325 7.87 -21.37 20.84
CA SER A 325 9.09 -21.53 20.04
C SER A 325 9.10 -22.93 19.41
N LEU A 326 9.50 -23.01 18.15
CA LEU A 326 9.60 -24.24 17.38
C LEU A 326 11.05 -24.49 16.98
N GLN A 327 11.48 -25.74 17.03
CA GLN A 327 12.75 -26.18 16.47
C GLN A 327 12.53 -26.66 15.03
N LEU A 328 13.27 -26.08 14.09
CA LEU A 328 13.25 -26.45 12.68
C LEU A 328 14.17 -27.64 12.40
N ALA A 329 14.06 -28.23 11.21
CA ALA A 329 14.86 -29.38 10.80
C ALA A 329 16.39 -29.11 10.76
N ASP A 330 16.78 -27.84 10.63
CA ASP A 330 18.17 -27.37 10.69
C ASP A 330 18.66 -27.13 12.15
N GLY A 331 17.80 -27.37 13.15
CA GLY A 331 18.08 -27.15 14.57
C GLY A 331 17.84 -25.71 15.05
N GLN A 332 17.54 -24.77 14.14
CA GLN A 332 17.25 -23.38 14.49
C GLN A 332 15.95 -23.29 15.29
N TRP A 333 15.92 -22.40 16.28
CA TRP A 333 14.72 -22.04 17.03
C TRP A 333 14.09 -20.76 16.49
N VAL A 334 12.80 -20.81 16.18
CA VAL A 334 12.00 -19.67 15.72
C VAL A 334 10.71 -19.55 16.53
N LYS A 335 10.00 -18.41 16.45
CA LYS A 335 8.64 -18.33 17.01
C LYS A 335 7.69 -19.11 16.11
N GLY A 336 6.60 -19.64 16.67
CA GLY A 336 5.61 -20.34 15.85
C GLY A 336 4.41 -20.84 16.63
N PHE A 337 3.41 -21.31 15.90
CA PHE A 337 2.15 -21.80 16.48
C PHE A 337 2.37 -23.04 17.33
N ILE A 338 1.85 -22.99 18.56
CA ILE A 338 1.71 -24.12 19.49
C ILE A 338 0.25 -24.28 19.86
N CYS A 339 -0.09 -25.45 20.40
CA CYS A 339 -1.42 -25.73 20.94
C CYS A 339 -1.34 -25.99 22.44
N GLU A 340 -2.26 -25.40 23.20
CA GLU A 340 -2.48 -25.77 24.59
C GLU A 340 -2.98 -27.22 24.69
N PRO A 341 -2.66 -27.96 25.78
CA PRO A 341 -3.13 -29.34 25.95
C PRO A 341 -4.65 -29.48 25.89
N ALA A 342 -5.40 -28.49 26.38
CA ALA A 342 -6.86 -28.48 26.34
C ALA A 342 -7.42 -28.48 24.90
N GLY A 343 -6.69 -27.93 23.93
CA GLY A 343 -7.11 -27.95 22.53
C GLY A 343 -7.07 -29.34 21.87
N LEU A 344 -6.38 -30.30 22.49
CA LEU A 344 -6.23 -31.66 21.95
C LEU A 344 -7.43 -32.56 22.29
N GLU A 345 -8.34 -32.12 23.15
CA GLU A 345 -9.55 -32.88 23.46
C GLU A 345 -10.42 -33.05 22.21
N GLY A 346 -10.64 -34.31 21.81
CA GLY A 346 -11.38 -34.66 20.59
C GLY A 346 -10.63 -34.35 19.28
N ALA A 347 -9.38 -33.91 19.34
CA ALA A 347 -8.59 -33.64 18.14
C ALA A 347 -8.14 -34.95 17.46
N LEU A 348 -8.11 -34.95 16.13
CA LEU A 348 -7.65 -36.08 15.34
C LEU A 348 -6.13 -35.97 15.15
N ASP A 349 -5.39 -37.04 15.44
CA ASP A 349 -3.96 -37.10 15.12
C ASP A 349 -3.78 -37.23 13.59
N ILE A 350 -3.08 -36.26 13.01
CA ILE A 350 -2.81 -36.17 11.57
C ILE A 350 -1.30 -36.17 11.28
N THR A 351 -0.49 -36.62 12.24
CA THR A 351 0.98 -36.62 12.16
C THR A 351 1.50 -37.36 10.92
N ASP A 352 0.85 -38.47 10.55
CA ASP A 352 1.24 -39.29 9.39
C ASP A 352 1.10 -38.57 8.05
N PHE A 353 0.29 -37.51 7.97
CA PHE A 353 0.20 -36.65 6.78
C PHE A 353 1.41 -35.72 6.63
N LYS A 354 2.23 -35.58 7.68
CA LYS A 354 3.45 -34.73 7.73
C LYS A 354 3.20 -33.24 7.45
N GLY A 355 1.95 -32.80 7.41
CA GLY A 355 1.60 -31.42 7.11
C GLY A 355 0.11 -31.20 6.93
N TRP A 356 -0.32 -29.98 7.23
CA TRP A 356 -1.73 -29.58 7.16
C TRP A 356 -2.31 -29.64 5.75
N ARG A 357 -1.53 -29.23 4.73
CA ARG A 357 -1.98 -29.26 3.33
C ARG A 357 -2.25 -30.67 2.84
N ALA A 358 -1.35 -31.62 3.13
CA ALA A 358 -1.50 -33.01 2.75
C ALA A 358 -2.76 -33.63 3.38
N TYR A 359 -3.01 -33.36 4.67
CA TYR A 359 -4.24 -33.75 5.34
C TYR A 359 -5.50 -33.17 4.67
N ARG A 360 -5.52 -31.86 4.39
CA ARG A 360 -6.66 -31.19 3.75
C ARG A 360 -6.93 -31.73 2.34
N ALA A 361 -5.90 -32.02 1.56
CA ALA A 361 -6.05 -32.59 0.22
C ALA A 361 -6.74 -33.95 0.27
N ALA A 362 -6.29 -34.85 1.16
CA ALA A 362 -6.88 -36.18 1.33
C ALA A 362 -8.35 -36.14 1.77
N HIS A 363 -8.73 -35.16 2.60
CA HIS A 363 -10.10 -35.03 3.13
C HIS A 363 -11.05 -34.22 2.22
N THR A 364 -10.52 -33.48 1.25
CA THR A 364 -11.35 -32.84 0.22
C THR A 364 -11.73 -33.85 -0.86
N SER A 365 -10.84 -34.80 -1.17
CA SER A 365 -11.11 -35.87 -2.14
C SER A 365 -12.14 -36.92 -1.66
N SER A 366 -12.35 -37.08 -0.35
CA SER A 366 -13.34 -38.03 0.19
C SER A 366 -14.78 -37.52 0.18
N ILE A 367 -15.01 -36.23 -0.11
CA ILE A 367 -16.35 -35.62 -0.20
C ILE A 367 -16.85 -35.57 -1.66
N ALA A 368 -15.97 -35.80 -2.63
CA ALA A 368 -16.28 -35.78 -4.06
C ALA A 368 -16.63 -37.16 -4.65
N HIS A 369 -16.84 -38.18 -3.82
CA HIS A 369 -17.20 -39.55 -4.23
C HIS A 369 -18.47 -40.05 -3.54
#